data_AF-A0A8H5MAG1-F1
#
_entry.id   AF-A0A8H5MAG1-F1
#
_cell.length_a   1.000
_cell.length_b   1.000
_cell.length_c   1.000
_cell.angle_alpha   90.00
_cell.angle_beta   90.00
_cell.angle_gamma   90.00
#
_symmetry.space_group_name_H-M   'P 1'
#
loop_
_entity.id
_entity.type
_entity.pdbx_description
1 polymer ?
#
loop_
_entity_poly.entity_id
_entity_poly.type
_entity_poly.pdbx_seq_one_letter_code
_entity_poly.pdbx_strand_id
1 'polypeptide(L)'
;MVDARVSTHPTTVADRTSGMRPHRELPQKPLQKPVLRIQTHASTPKVPRKVNKNLRRRFKSFLSRMFRTGKYAKRAKPELTGTKKPMIYVFSPADMDVSIAVSLGRDIEFSTTYPIVPIRMRHPTGEKIQWDVHTGSSGTLVERESGLELSALFWEANLGPKNPVLSKSLPNPNIGNWGLSDSDSVVLRVDEITRYLEKALMSLGLHKEARTSFITFWLPSFLNHKYIALRFIPQAEYSRIAPLEITPKPDVITRVFMLFKGIRDPKAWPSARKRVLDDMSRWADIVGVDLAAVANKDLSRVLEWGAMEIAS
;
A
#
# COMPACT_ATOMS: atom_id res chain seq x y z
N MET A 1 -42.42 -35.17 -39.06
CA MET A 1 -43.50 -35.83 -39.84
C MET A 1 -43.41 -35.31 -41.26
N VAL A 2 -43.67 -36.20 -42.22
CA VAL A 2 -43.58 -36.07 -43.70
C VAL A 2 -42.22 -36.47 -44.32
N ASP A 3 -42.18 -37.76 -44.71
CA ASP A 3 -41.76 -38.37 -46.01
C ASP A 3 -40.49 -37.93 -46.76
N ALA A 4 -39.80 -38.73 -47.59
CA ALA A 4 -39.64 -40.16 -47.87
C ALA A 4 -38.72 -40.27 -49.13
N ARG A 5 -38.21 -41.48 -49.42
CA ARG A 5 -37.58 -42.02 -50.67
C ARG A 5 -36.03 -42.01 -50.69
N VAL A 6 -35.28 -43.13 -50.59
CA VAL A 6 -35.24 -44.47 -51.28
C VAL A 6 -34.65 -44.38 -52.71
N SER A 7 -33.35 -44.72 -52.88
CA SER A 7 -32.78 -45.91 -53.59
C SER A 7 -32.55 -45.67 -55.11
N THR A 8 -31.52 -46.11 -55.84
CA THR A 8 -30.80 -47.40 -56.04
C THR A 8 -29.49 -47.10 -56.85
N HIS A 9 -28.26 -47.56 -56.49
CA HIS A 9 -27.48 -48.74 -57.00
C HIS A 9 -27.25 -48.87 -58.54
N PRO A 10 -26.29 -49.68 -59.05
CA PRO A 10 -24.82 -49.83 -58.78
C PRO A 10 -24.01 -49.98 -60.12
N THR A 11 -22.72 -50.35 -60.07
CA THR A 11 -22.00 -51.35 -60.95
C THR A 11 -20.54 -50.98 -61.31
N THR A 12 -19.64 -51.78 -60.71
CA THR A 12 -18.34 -52.37 -61.10
C THR A 12 -17.86 -52.27 -62.57
N VAL A 13 -16.53 -52.15 -62.79
CA VAL A 13 -15.64 -53.09 -63.54
C VAL A 13 -14.22 -52.51 -63.67
N ALA A 14 -13.25 -53.42 -63.68
CA ALA A 14 -11.81 -53.24 -63.49
C ALA A 14 -10.99 -53.18 -64.80
N ASP A 15 -9.71 -52.78 -64.61
CA ASP A 15 -8.49 -53.40 -65.15
C ASP A 15 -7.72 -52.75 -66.32
N ARG A 16 -6.38 -52.83 -66.16
CA ARG A 16 -5.23 -52.78 -67.12
C ARG A 16 -4.47 -51.48 -67.42
N THR A 17 -3.41 -51.32 -66.62
CA THR A 17 -1.98 -51.07 -66.94
C THR A 17 -1.54 -50.75 -68.38
N SER A 18 -0.72 -49.69 -68.54
CA SER A 18 0.56 -49.73 -69.31
C SER A 18 1.48 -48.52 -69.02
N GLY A 19 2.67 -48.84 -68.51
CA GLY A 19 4.01 -48.21 -68.64
C GLY A 19 4.24 -46.71 -68.91
N MET A 20 5.02 -46.07 -68.02
CA MET A 20 6.09 -45.14 -68.41
C MET A 20 7.20 -45.04 -67.34
N ARG A 21 8.43 -44.80 -67.80
CA ARG A 21 9.74 -44.93 -67.11
C ARG A 21 9.99 -43.90 -65.99
N PRO A 22 10.92 -44.18 -65.04
CA PRO A 22 11.13 -43.32 -63.88
C PRO A 22 11.96 -42.07 -64.22
N HIS A 23 11.44 -40.90 -63.88
CA HIS A 23 12.19 -39.66 -63.84
C HIS A 23 12.95 -39.53 -62.51
N ARG A 24 14.23 -39.19 -62.66
CA ARG A 24 15.28 -39.04 -61.66
C ARG A 24 14.93 -37.92 -60.67
N GLU A 25 14.58 -38.25 -59.43
CA GLU A 25 14.43 -37.29 -58.34
C GLU A 25 15.81 -36.77 -57.90
N LEU A 26 15.99 -35.45 -57.99
CA LEU A 26 17.13 -34.73 -57.43
C LEU A 26 16.94 -34.60 -55.91
N PRO A 27 18.00 -34.77 -55.10
CA PRO A 27 17.87 -34.88 -53.66
C PRO A 27 17.46 -33.54 -53.04
N GLN A 28 16.23 -33.49 -52.51
CA GLN A 28 15.81 -32.42 -51.60
C GLN A 28 16.57 -32.57 -50.28
N LYS A 29 17.54 -31.68 -50.05
CA LYS A 29 18.19 -31.51 -48.75
C LYS A 29 17.13 -31.16 -47.70
N PRO A 30 17.04 -31.89 -46.57
CA PRO A 30 16.15 -31.50 -45.49
C PRO A 30 16.67 -30.21 -44.85
N LEU A 31 15.87 -29.14 -44.88
CA LEU A 31 16.08 -27.98 -44.02
C LEU A 31 15.90 -28.44 -42.57
N GLN A 32 17.01 -28.51 -41.85
CA GLN A 32 17.07 -28.81 -40.43
C GLN A 32 16.23 -27.79 -39.64
N LYS A 33 15.10 -28.24 -39.07
CA LYS A 33 14.47 -27.55 -37.96
C LYS A 33 15.37 -27.75 -36.74
N PRO A 34 15.84 -26.69 -36.05
CA PRO A 34 16.64 -26.87 -34.85
C PRO A 34 15.77 -27.49 -33.76
N VAL A 35 16.07 -28.76 -33.42
CA VAL A 35 15.58 -29.43 -32.22
C VAL A 35 16.43 -28.92 -31.06
N LEU A 36 15.92 -27.94 -30.30
CA LEU A 36 16.54 -27.58 -29.03
C LEU A 36 16.18 -28.67 -28.01
N ARG A 37 17.13 -29.60 -27.80
CA ARG A 37 17.05 -30.64 -26.77
C ARG A 37 17.26 -29.97 -25.42
N ILE A 38 16.18 -29.72 -24.69
CA ILE A 38 16.24 -29.26 -23.29
C ILE A 38 16.78 -30.42 -22.46
N GLN A 39 18.08 -30.41 -22.15
CA GLN A 39 18.63 -31.22 -21.06
C GLN A 39 18.25 -30.55 -19.73
N THR A 40 17.44 -31.28 -18.96
CA THR A 40 17.07 -30.96 -17.58
C THR A 40 18.26 -31.20 -16.65
N HIS A 41 19.07 -30.17 -16.40
CA HIS A 41 19.89 -30.09 -15.19
C HIS A 41 19.18 -29.21 -14.17
N ALA A 42 18.47 -29.86 -13.25
CA ALA A 42 17.94 -29.24 -12.05
C ALA A 42 19.12 -28.87 -11.12
N SER A 43 19.57 -27.62 -11.17
CA SER A 43 20.36 -27.02 -10.10
C SER A 43 19.46 -26.03 -9.34
N THR A 44 19.00 -26.44 -8.16
CA THR A 44 18.36 -25.55 -7.18
C THR A 44 19.32 -24.41 -6.81
N PRO A 45 18.94 -23.13 -6.94
CA PRO A 45 19.78 -22.06 -6.43
C PRO A 45 19.71 -22.07 -4.90
N LYS A 46 20.78 -22.55 -4.26
CA LYS A 46 21.00 -22.39 -2.83
C LYS A 46 21.12 -20.91 -2.51
N VAL A 47 20.09 -20.34 -1.89
CA VAL A 47 20.12 -18.98 -1.31
C VAL A 47 21.23 -18.93 -0.24
N PRO A 48 22.24 -18.05 -0.34
CA PRO A 48 23.27 -17.97 0.67
C PRO A 48 22.67 -17.35 1.94
N ARG A 49 22.60 -18.15 3.02
CA ARG A 49 22.43 -17.67 4.41
C ARG A 49 23.66 -16.85 4.83
N LYS A 50 23.78 -15.62 4.35
CA LYS A 50 24.59 -14.58 4.97
C LYS A 50 23.76 -13.31 5.00
N VAL A 51 23.07 -13.09 6.13
CA VAL A 51 22.56 -11.78 6.50
C VAL A 51 23.72 -10.80 6.36
N ASN A 52 23.58 -9.89 5.40
CA ASN A 52 24.66 -9.10 4.86
C ASN A 52 25.24 -8.17 5.94
N LYS A 53 26.38 -8.57 6.55
CA LYS A 53 27.12 -7.76 7.53
C LYS A 53 27.45 -6.37 6.98
N ASN A 54 27.57 -6.21 5.65
CA ASN A 54 27.79 -4.93 5.00
C ASN A 54 26.55 -4.03 5.01
N LEU A 55 25.33 -4.58 4.99
CA LEU A 55 24.11 -3.77 5.13
C LEU A 55 23.96 -3.25 6.57
N ARG A 56 24.25 -4.10 7.57
CA ARG A 56 24.31 -3.66 8.99
C ARG A 56 25.40 -2.62 9.22
N ARG A 57 26.58 -2.77 8.60
CA ARG A 57 27.67 -1.78 8.68
C ARG A 57 27.35 -0.49 7.95
N ARG A 58 26.75 -0.54 6.76
CA ARG A 58 26.31 0.66 6.01
C ARG A 58 25.21 1.42 6.76
N PHE A 59 24.25 0.72 7.35
CA PHE A 59 23.18 1.34 8.14
C PHE A 59 23.71 1.93 9.46
N LYS A 60 24.61 1.22 10.16
CA LYS A 60 25.31 1.78 11.34
C LYS A 60 26.22 2.96 10.99
N SER A 61 26.88 2.93 9.83
CA SER A 61 27.75 4.01 9.33
C SER A 61 26.94 5.24 8.91
N PHE A 62 25.78 5.05 8.28
CA PHE A 62 24.82 6.11 7.96
C PHE A 62 24.30 6.77 9.24
N LEU A 63 23.85 5.99 10.23
CA LEU A 63 23.42 6.49 11.54
C LEU A 63 24.58 7.17 12.28
N SER A 64 25.78 6.59 12.30
CA SER A 64 26.95 7.18 12.95
C SER A 64 27.41 8.50 12.32
N ARG A 65 27.32 8.65 10.99
CA ARG A 65 27.56 9.93 10.31
C ARG A 65 26.49 10.96 10.68
N MET A 66 25.23 10.53 10.80
CA MET A 66 24.12 11.37 11.26
C MET A 66 24.30 11.83 12.72
N PHE A 67 24.88 10.99 13.59
CA PHE A 67 25.20 11.35 14.99
C PHE A 67 26.51 12.16 15.17
N ARG A 68 27.40 12.23 14.17
CA ARG A 68 28.69 12.94 14.26
C ARG A 68 28.66 14.37 13.73
N THR A 69 27.76 14.71 12.81
CA THR A 69 27.60 16.08 12.30
C THR A 69 26.51 16.80 13.09
N GLY A 70 26.79 17.11 14.35
CA GLY A 70 25.93 17.94 15.17
C GLY A 70 25.95 19.39 14.70
N LYS A 71 24.84 19.86 14.13
CA LYS A 71 24.35 21.25 14.15
C LYS A 71 22.92 21.27 13.56
N TYR A 72 21.96 20.70 14.29
CA TYR A 72 20.57 21.08 14.09
C TYR A 72 20.29 22.26 15.00
N ALA A 73 20.24 23.45 14.40
CA ALA A 73 19.74 24.64 15.06
C ALA A 73 18.37 24.31 15.69
N LYS A 74 18.19 24.65 16.96
CA LYS A 74 16.88 24.68 17.62
C LYS A 74 16.02 25.70 16.88
N ARG A 75 15.36 25.28 15.79
CA ARG A 75 14.24 26.01 15.22
C ARG A 75 13.03 25.66 16.08
N ALA A 76 12.33 26.67 16.57
CA ALA A 76 11.09 26.47 17.31
C ALA A 76 10.19 25.49 16.54
N LYS A 77 9.86 24.36 17.16
CA LYS A 77 8.94 23.38 16.58
C LYS A 77 7.57 24.08 16.50
N PRO A 78 6.97 24.28 15.32
CA PRO A 78 5.54 24.52 15.32
C PRO A 78 4.88 23.31 16.01
N GLU A 79 4.00 23.57 16.99
CA GLU A 79 3.15 22.55 17.59
C GLU A 79 2.46 21.80 16.45
N LEU A 80 2.82 20.53 16.24
CA LEU A 80 2.29 19.73 15.14
C LEU A 80 0.89 19.25 15.55
N THR A 81 -0.13 19.89 15.00
CA THR A 81 -1.54 19.66 15.34
C THR A 81 -2.33 19.28 14.08
N GLY A 82 -1.96 18.19 13.39
CA GLY A 82 -2.65 17.77 12.15
C GLY A 82 -2.23 16.40 11.63
N THR A 83 -3.10 15.81 10.80
CA THR A 83 -2.84 14.55 10.08
C THR A 83 -1.84 14.81 8.96
N LYS A 84 -0.75 14.03 8.91
CA LYS A 84 0.23 14.15 7.83
C LYS A 84 0.29 12.91 6.96
N LYS A 85 0.38 13.17 5.66
CA LYS A 85 0.59 12.21 4.59
C LYS A 85 -0.27 10.93 4.64
N PRO A 86 -1.60 11.06 4.65
CA PRO A 86 -2.45 10.10 3.96
C PRO A 86 -2.01 9.89 2.50
N MET A 87 -1.66 8.65 2.16
CA MET A 87 -1.39 8.23 0.78
C MET A 87 -2.36 7.13 0.37
N ILE A 88 -2.94 7.25 -0.83
CA ILE A 88 -3.95 6.34 -1.37
C ILE A 88 -3.40 5.63 -2.60
N TYR A 89 -3.39 4.30 -2.56
CA TYR A 89 -3.03 3.41 -3.66
C TYR A 89 -4.29 2.68 -4.13
N VAL A 90 -4.43 2.52 -5.44
CA VAL A 90 -5.57 1.82 -6.05
C VAL A 90 -5.04 0.71 -6.93
N PHE A 91 -5.65 -0.46 -6.83
CA PHE A 91 -5.34 -1.62 -7.66
C PHE A 91 -6.64 -2.17 -8.20
N SER A 92 -6.67 -2.52 -9.49
CA SER A 92 -7.82 -3.15 -10.11
C SER A 92 -7.38 -4.35 -10.97
N PRO A 93 -8.13 -5.46 -11.02
CA PRO A 93 -7.82 -6.56 -11.93
C PRO A 93 -7.98 -6.18 -13.42
N ALA A 94 -8.75 -5.13 -13.72
CA ALA A 94 -9.03 -4.65 -15.07
C ALA A 94 -8.94 -3.12 -15.15
N ASP A 95 -8.70 -2.60 -16.35
CA ASP A 95 -8.63 -1.17 -16.58
C ASP A 95 -9.98 -0.52 -16.30
N MET A 96 -9.98 0.55 -15.50
CA MET A 96 -11.21 1.19 -15.04
C MET A 96 -10.99 2.65 -14.65
N ASP A 97 -12.09 3.40 -14.69
CA ASP A 97 -12.18 4.74 -14.12
C ASP A 97 -12.61 4.70 -12.66
N VAL A 98 -11.96 5.53 -11.86
CA VAL A 98 -12.16 5.61 -10.42
C VAL A 98 -12.22 7.07 -9.99
N SER A 99 -13.33 7.44 -9.36
CA SER A 99 -13.49 8.71 -8.65
C SER A 99 -13.23 8.47 -7.17
N ILE A 100 -12.36 9.29 -6.57
CA ILE A 100 -11.91 9.14 -5.18
C ILE A 100 -12.11 10.47 -4.50
N ALA A 101 -12.95 10.51 -3.47
CA ALA A 101 -13.25 11.72 -2.74
C ALA A 101 -12.99 11.56 -1.24
N VAL A 102 -12.36 12.58 -0.65
CA VAL A 102 -12.10 12.66 0.79
C VAL A 102 -12.85 13.84 1.34
N SER A 103 -13.57 13.64 2.44
CA SER A 103 -14.27 14.70 3.16
C SER A 103 -13.69 14.88 4.56
N LEU A 104 -13.62 16.12 5.03
CA LEU A 104 -13.16 16.48 6.37
C LEU A 104 -14.23 17.32 7.08
N GLY A 105 -14.38 17.12 8.38
CA GLY A 105 -15.28 17.92 9.22
C GLY A 105 -14.77 19.34 9.45
N ARG A 106 -15.61 20.22 10.02
CA ARG A 106 -15.31 21.66 10.21
C ARG A 106 -14.04 21.99 11.00
N ASP A 107 -13.59 21.07 11.84
CA ASP A 107 -12.43 21.27 12.71
C ASP A 107 -11.11 20.86 12.04
N ILE A 108 -11.16 20.37 10.79
CA ILE A 108 -10.01 19.87 10.05
C ILE A 108 -10.06 20.42 8.62
N GLU A 109 -8.97 21.05 8.18
CA GLU A 109 -8.84 21.69 6.86
C GLU A 109 -7.73 21.02 6.05
N PHE A 110 -7.96 20.80 4.76
CA PHE A 110 -6.92 20.32 3.84
C PHE A 110 -5.83 21.38 3.71
N SER A 111 -4.59 20.95 3.84
CA SER A 111 -3.43 21.83 3.70
C SER A 111 -2.65 21.56 2.43
N THR A 112 -2.66 20.34 1.92
CA THR A 112 -1.98 19.97 0.67
C THR A 112 -2.68 18.78 0.02
N THR A 113 -2.73 18.76 -1.31
CA THR A 113 -3.17 17.63 -2.11
C THR A 113 -2.19 17.38 -3.24
N TYR A 114 -2.05 16.13 -3.67
CA TYR A 114 -1.29 15.76 -4.85
C TYR A 114 -1.97 14.60 -5.60
N PRO A 115 -2.31 14.79 -6.89
CA PRO A 115 -2.27 16.04 -7.65
C PRO A 115 -3.12 17.15 -7.02
N ILE A 116 -2.83 18.41 -7.38
CA ILE A 116 -3.58 19.54 -6.86
C ILE A 116 -4.99 19.48 -7.44
N VAL A 117 -5.98 19.45 -6.55
CA VAL A 117 -7.41 19.50 -6.89
C VAL A 117 -8.11 20.59 -6.08
N PRO A 118 -9.20 21.19 -6.60
CA PRO A 118 -9.95 22.20 -5.86
C PRO A 118 -10.53 21.64 -4.55
N ILE A 119 -10.30 22.36 -3.45
CA ILE A 119 -10.95 22.10 -2.18
C ILE A 119 -12.35 22.72 -2.24
N ARG A 120 -13.38 21.88 -2.21
CA ARG A 120 -14.78 22.31 -2.22
C ARG A 120 -15.30 22.43 -0.80
N MET A 121 -15.79 23.61 -0.45
CA MET A 121 -16.51 23.83 0.80
C MET A 121 -17.89 23.20 0.70
N ARG A 122 -18.20 22.28 1.61
CA ARG A 122 -19.58 21.92 1.90
C ARG A 122 -19.99 22.72 3.10
N HIS A 123 -20.54 23.92 2.91
CA HIS A 123 -21.20 24.59 4.01
C HIS A 123 -22.50 23.83 4.35
N PRO A 124 -22.76 23.46 5.61
CA PRO A 124 -21.96 23.71 6.80
C PRO A 124 -21.22 22.44 7.28
N THR A 125 -20.88 21.44 6.46
CA THR A 125 -20.31 20.17 6.92
C THR A 125 -18.77 20.12 6.97
N GLY A 126 -18.06 20.94 6.19
CA GLY A 126 -16.59 20.98 6.14
C GLY A 126 -16.04 21.02 4.72
N GLU A 127 -14.88 20.42 4.48
CA GLU A 127 -14.20 20.44 3.17
C GLU A 127 -14.28 19.09 2.45
N LYS A 128 -14.25 19.12 1.11
CA LYS A 128 -14.20 17.93 0.26
C LYS A 128 -13.26 18.13 -0.91
N ILE A 129 -12.45 17.12 -1.21
CA ILE A 129 -11.64 17.02 -2.43
C ILE A 129 -12.05 15.79 -3.22
N GLN A 130 -11.74 15.78 -4.52
CA GLN A 130 -11.99 14.65 -5.40
C GLN A 130 -10.90 14.57 -6.47
N TRP A 131 -10.42 13.36 -6.73
CA TRP A 131 -9.62 13.03 -7.90
C TRP A 131 -10.40 12.06 -8.79
N ASP A 132 -10.24 12.21 -10.10
CA ASP A 132 -10.74 11.26 -11.09
C ASP A 132 -9.53 10.68 -11.82
N VAL A 133 -9.35 9.36 -11.69
CA VAL A 133 -8.16 8.65 -12.18
C VAL A 133 -8.55 7.42 -12.98
N HIS A 134 -7.68 7.03 -13.91
CA HIS A 134 -7.70 5.73 -14.56
C HIS A 134 -6.69 4.80 -13.90
N THR A 135 -7.03 3.53 -13.71
CA THR A 135 -6.11 2.53 -13.16
C THR A 135 -6.39 1.12 -13.68
N GLY A 136 -5.45 0.20 -13.46
CA GLY A 136 -5.54 -1.19 -13.85
C GLY A 136 -4.67 -2.09 -12.98
N SER A 137 -4.22 -3.21 -13.54
CA SER A 137 -3.51 -4.26 -12.78
C SER A 137 -2.11 -3.88 -12.30
N SER A 138 -1.48 -2.87 -12.92
CA SER A 138 -0.17 -2.35 -12.49
C SER A 138 -0.24 -1.54 -11.19
N GLY A 139 -1.41 -0.98 -10.87
CA GLY A 139 -1.58 0.01 -9.79
C GLY A 139 -1.08 1.41 -10.14
N THR A 140 -0.66 1.66 -11.38
CA THR A 140 -0.43 3.02 -11.89
C THR A 140 -1.77 3.76 -11.95
N LEU A 141 -1.78 5.02 -11.53
CA LEU A 141 -2.91 5.92 -11.70
C LEU A 141 -2.58 6.93 -12.79
N VAL A 142 -3.54 7.21 -13.67
CA VAL A 142 -3.44 8.30 -14.64
C VAL A 142 -4.53 9.31 -14.30
N GLU A 143 -4.15 10.49 -13.86
CA GLU A 143 -5.11 11.56 -13.55
C GLU A 143 -5.75 12.08 -14.85
N ARG A 144 -7.09 12.21 -14.86
CA ARG A 144 -7.85 12.37 -16.10
C ARG A 144 -7.71 13.74 -16.77
N GLU A 145 -7.50 14.82 -16.02
CA GLU A 145 -7.40 16.17 -16.60
C GLU A 145 -6.00 16.47 -17.12
N SER A 146 -4.96 16.14 -16.35
CA SER A 146 -3.56 16.43 -16.65
C SER A 146 -2.84 15.32 -17.40
N GLY A 147 -3.37 14.09 -17.38
CA GLY A 147 -2.70 12.91 -17.91
C GLY A 147 -1.49 12.45 -17.09
N LEU A 148 -1.33 12.97 -15.87
CA LEU A 148 -0.18 12.67 -15.01
C LEU A 148 -0.22 11.21 -14.54
N GLU A 149 0.89 10.50 -14.76
CA GLU A 149 1.11 9.16 -14.23
C GLU A 149 1.62 9.22 -12.78
N LEU A 150 0.97 8.46 -11.90
CA LEU A 150 1.16 8.51 -10.45
C LEU A 150 1.25 7.09 -9.89
N SER A 151 2.02 6.93 -8.82
CA SER A 151 1.96 5.70 -8.02
C SER A 151 0.91 5.76 -6.90
N ALA A 152 0.50 6.96 -6.50
CA ALA A 152 -0.47 7.18 -5.43
C ALA A 152 -1.03 8.61 -5.44
N LEU A 153 -2.17 8.79 -4.79
CA LEU A 153 -2.73 10.10 -4.42
C LEU A 153 -2.32 10.46 -3.00
N PHE A 154 -2.31 11.75 -2.68
CA PHE A 154 -1.88 12.24 -1.38
C PHE A 154 -2.70 13.44 -0.91
N TRP A 155 -2.97 13.49 0.39
CA TRP A 155 -3.50 14.67 1.05
C TRP A 155 -2.86 14.87 2.43
N GLU A 156 -2.86 16.10 2.92
CA GLU A 156 -2.59 16.45 4.32
C GLU A 156 -3.69 17.36 4.85
N ALA A 157 -3.82 17.37 6.17
CA ALA A 157 -4.77 18.26 6.81
C ALA A 157 -4.26 18.77 8.16
N ASN A 158 -4.60 20.01 8.45
CA ASN A 158 -4.34 20.64 9.74
C ASN A 158 -5.61 20.61 10.59
N LEU A 159 -5.45 20.58 11.91
CA LEU A 159 -6.55 20.99 12.78
C LEU A 159 -6.77 22.49 12.55
N GLY A 160 -8.00 22.86 12.23
CA GLY A 160 -8.34 24.22 11.81
C GLY A 160 -8.09 25.25 12.93
N PRO A 161 -7.91 26.54 12.58
CA PRO A 161 -7.52 27.61 13.51
C PRO A 161 -8.50 27.87 14.66
N LYS A 162 -9.73 27.33 14.60
CA LYS A 162 -10.77 27.50 15.62
C LYS A 162 -10.67 26.51 16.78
N ASN A 163 -9.69 25.61 16.81
CA ASN A 163 -9.62 24.60 17.87
C ASN A 163 -8.21 24.32 18.41
N PRO A 164 -7.55 25.30 19.08
CA PRO A 164 -6.29 25.06 19.79
C PRO A 164 -6.43 24.09 20.98
N VAL A 165 -7.67 23.73 21.39
CA VAL A 165 -7.98 22.92 22.57
C VAL A 165 -7.80 21.40 22.33
N LEU A 166 -7.75 20.93 21.08
CA LEU A 166 -7.37 19.53 20.77
C LEU A 166 -5.93 19.19 21.17
N SER A 167 -5.09 20.20 21.45
CA SER A 167 -3.70 20.02 21.91
C SER A 167 -3.58 19.63 23.39
N LYS A 168 -4.60 19.88 24.22
CA LYS A 168 -4.51 19.72 25.68
C LYS A 168 -5.78 19.12 26.24
N SER A 169 -5.86 17.79 26.20
CA SER A 169 -6.90 16.94 26.81
C SER A 169 -8.33 17.16 26.31
N LEU A 170 -8.94 16.13 25.70
CA LEU A 170 -10.24 15.53 26.05
C LEU A 170 -10.78 14.66 24.91
N PRO A 171 -11.57 13.61 25.22
CA PRO A 171 -12.36 12.90 24.23
C PRO A 171 -13.45 13.83 23.71
N ASN A 172 -13.26 14.38 22.51
CA ASN A 172 -14.39 14.92 21.77
C ASN A 172 -15.25 13.71 21.35
N PRO A 173 -16.54 13.63 21.68
CA PRO A 173 -17.38 12.49 21.25
C PRO A 173 -17.41 12.31 19.71
N ASN A 174 -17.03 13.35 18.95
CA ASN A 174 -16.94 13.31 17.49
C ASN A 174 -15.55 12.95 16.94
N ILE A 175 -14.48 13.03 17.74
CA ILE A 175 -13.11 12.64 17.39
C ILE A 175 -12.74 11.59 18.42
N GLY A 176 -12.83 10.30 18.04
CA GLY A 176 -12.66 9.16 18.96
C GLY A 176 -11.44 9.27 19.89
N ASN A 177 -11.28 8.36 20.85
CA ASN A 177 -10.13 8.41 21.77
C ASN A 177 -8.79 8.30 21.02
N TRP A 178 -8.22 9.42 20.57
CA TRP A 178 -6.98 9.54 19.78
C TRP A 178 -5.78 9.85 20.70
N GLY A 179 -5.82 9.30 21.91
CA GLY A 179 -4.69 9.30 22.85
C GLY A 179 -3.74 8.12 22.65
N LEU A 180 -2.63 8.14 23.38
CA LEU A 180 -1.72 7.02 23.56
C LEU A 180 -1.62 6.72 25.05
N SER A 181 -1.70 5.45 25.44
CA SER A 181 -1.62 4.99 26.82
C SER A 181 -0.83 3.68 26.96
N ASP A 182 -0.44 3.31 28.19
CA ASP A 182 0.33 2.08 28.43
C ASP A 182 -0.43 0.80 28.00
N SER A 183 -1.77 0.83 28.05
CA SER A 183 -2.62 -0.30 27.73
C SER A 183 -2.80 -0.53 26.23
N ASP A 184 -2.70 0.50 25.39
CA ASP A 184 -3.04 0.43 23.95
C ASP A 184 -1.83 0.62 23.01
N SER A 185 -0.68 1.00 23.56
CA SER A 185 0.49 1.37 22.77
C SER A 185 1.61 0.34 22.84
N VAL A 186 2.61 0.52 21.98
CA VAL A 186 3.96 -0.02 22.18
C VAL A 186 4.95 1.11 22.42
N VAL A 187 6.00 0.83 23.18
CA VAL A 187 7.08 1.78 23.44
C VAL A 187 8.41 1.21 22.97
N LEU A 188 9.04 1.91 22.03
CA LEU A 188 10.26 1.49 21.37
C LEU A 188 11.36 2.52 21.58
N ARG A 189 12.62 2.07 21.59
CA ARG A 189 13.72 3.00 21.32
C ARG A 189 13.68 3.42 19.85
N VAL A 190 14.13 4.64 19.58
CA VAL A 190 14.16 5.17 18.21
C VAL A 190 14.98 4.32 17.24
N ASP A 191 16.01 3.61 17.70
CA ASP A 191 16.84 2.73 16.85
C ASP A 191 16.20 1.37 16.52
N GLU A 192 15.03 1.07 17.11
CA GLU A 192 14.26 -0.16 16.89
C GLU A 192 13.05 0.09 15.97
N ILE A 193 12.60 1.34 15.86
CA ILE A 193 11.32 1.69 15.22
C ILE A 193 11.22 1.25 13.76
N THR A 194 12.28 1.42 12.97
CA THR A 194 12.29 1.02 11.55
C THR A 194 12.03 -0.47 11.38
N ARG A 195 12.66 -1.32 12.20
CA ARG A 195 12.48 -2.78 12.10
C ARG A 195 11.11 -3.20 12.59
N TYR A 196 10.61 -2.53 13.61
CA TYR A 196 9.28 -2.78 14.14
C TYR A 196 8.21 -2.42 13.12
N LEU A 197 8.24 -1.20 12.58
CA LEU A 197 7.28 -0.72 11.59
C LEU A 197 7.31 -1.53 10.29
N GLU A 198 8.49 -1.93 9.81
CA GLU A 198 8.56 -2.78 8.61
C GLU A 198 7.78 -4.09 8.80
N LYS A 199 7.88 -4.72 9.98
CA LYS A 199 7.12 -5.94 10.29
C LYS A 199 5.64 -5.65 10.51
N ALA A 200 5.30 -4.62 11.28
CA ALA A 200 3.92 -4.28 11.61
C ALA A 200 3.12 -3.85 10.37
N LEU A 201 3.70 -3.01 9.51
CA LEU A 201 3.04 -2.60 8.26
C LEU A 201 2.92 -3.77 7.27
N MET A 202 3.88 -4.70 7.28
CA MET A 202 3.79 -5.92 6.47
C MET A 202 2.68 -6.85 6.99
N SER A 203 2.51 -7.01 8.30
CA SER A 203 1.40 -7.79 8.86
C SER A 203 0.03 -7.13 8.66
N LEU A 204 0.00 -5.83 8.38
CA LEU A 204 -1.18 -5.07 7.97
C LEU A 204 -1.44 -5.12 6.44
N GLY A 205 -0.65 -5.90 5.68
CA GLY A 205 -0.87 -6.09 4.25
C GLY A 205 -0.33 -4.97 3.35
N LEU A 206 0.40 -3.99 3.88
CA LEU A 206 1.01 -2.95 3.04
C LEU A 206 2.10 -3.55 2.17
N HIS A 207 2.11 -3.20 0.89
CA HIS A 207 3.16 -3.58 -0.06
C HIS A 207 4.45 -2.77 0.16
N LYS A 208 5.56 -3.22 -0.46
CA LYS A 208 6.92 -2.72 -0.19
C LYS A 208 7.07 -1.20 -0.37
N GLU A 209 6.50 -0.65 -1.43
CA GLU A 209 6.56 0.80 -1.70
C GLU A 209 5.85 1.59 -0.59
N ALA A 210 4.59 1.26 -0.28
CA ALA A 210 3.84 1.88 0.81
C ALA A 210 4.59 1.85 2.16
N ARG A 211 5.15 0.70 2.56
CA ARG A 211 5.93 0.60 3.81
C ARG A 211 7.18 1.47 3.80
N THR A 212 7.90 1.47 2.67
CA THR A 212 9.12 2.28 2.52
C THR A 212 8.79 3.76 2.58
N SER A 213 7.74 4.20 1.91
CA SER A 213 7.28 5.60 1.91
C SER A 213 6.81 6.04 3.30
N PHE A 214 6.00 5.21 3.98
CA PHE A 214 5.54 5.46 5.34
C PHE A 214 6.73 5.70 6.28
N ILE A 215 7.68 4.75 6.31
CA ILE A 215 8.80 4.81 7.26
C ILE A 215 9.73 5.98 6.93
N THR A 216 10.07 6.18 5.65
CA THR A 216 11.04 7.24 5.27
C THR A 216 10.48 8.63 5.50
N PHE A 217 9.17 8.85 5.30
CA PHE A 217 8.53 10.13 5.59
C PHE A 217 8.55 10.49 7.07
N TRP A 218 8.23 9.54 7.95
CA TRP A 218 8.15 9.79 9.40
C TRP A 218 9.49 9.67 10.13
N LEU A 219 10.52 9.11 9.48
CA LEU A 219 11.84 8.93 10.09
C LEU A 219 12.43 10.22 10.70
N PRO A 220 12.39 11.40 10.03
CA PRO A 220 12.85 12.65 10.62
C PRO A 220 12.12 13.02 11.92
N SER A 221 10.80 12.81 12.01
CA SER A 221 10.03 13.02 13.24
C SER A 221 10.48 12.07 14.35
N PHE A 222 10.63 10.77 14.04
CA PHE A 222 11.07 9.78 15.04
C PHE A 222 12.44 10.11 15.62
N LEU A 223 13.38 10.54 14.78
CA LEU A 223 14.76 10.86 15.17
C LEU A 223 14.87 12.05 16.15
N ASN A 224 13.82 12.83 16.33
CA ASN A 224 13.78 13.90 17.34
C ASN A 224 13.59 13.38 18.78
N HIS A 225 13.35 12.07 18.96
CA HIS A 225 12.98 11.47 20.25
C HIS A 225 13.87 10.28 20.58
N LYS A 226 14.06 10.01 21.88
CA LYS A 226 14.80 8.82 22.34
C LYS A 226 13.92 7.57 22.34
N TYR A 227 12.66 7.75 22.74
CA TYR A 227 11.65 6.71 22.82
C TYR A 227 10.38 7.20 22.13
N ILE A 228 9.71 6.30 21.42
CA ILE A 228 8.45 6.55 20.74
C ILE A 228 7.39 5.62 21.31
N ALA A 229 6.27 6.18 21.76
CA ALA A 229 5.04 5.42 21.95
C ALA A 229 4.23 5.48 20.65
N LEU A 230 3.69 4.35 20.19
CA LEU A 230 2.83 4.31 19.01
C LEU A 230 1.73 3.26 19.13
N ARG A 231 0.64 3.48 18.38
CA ARG A 231 -0.38 2.47 18.11
C ARG A 231 -1.04 2.72 16.75
N PHE A 232 -1.66 1.69 16.21
CA PHE A 232 -2.60 1.84 15.09
C PHE A 232 -4.03 1.94 15.63
N ILE A 233 -4.86 2.73 14.95
CA ILE A 233 -6.28 2.89 15.32
C ILE A 233 -7.17 2.02 14.42
N PRO A 234 -8.36 1.61 14.90
CA PRO A 234 -9.32 0.89 14.07
C PRO A 234 -9.69 1.69 12.82
N GLN A 235 -9.72 1.04 11.66
CA GLN A 235 -10.01 1.72 10.40
C GLN A 235 -11.40 2.38 10.38
N ALA A 236 -12.37 1.80 11.10
CA ALA A 236 -13.71 2.35 11.25
C ALA A 236 -13.71 3.68 12.02
N GLU A 237 -12.82 3.83 13.01
CA GLU A 237 -12.67 5.11 13.73
C GLU A 237 -12.08 6.18 12.83
N TYR A 238 -11.03 5.83 12.09
CA TYR A 238 -10.42 6.75 11.12
C TYR A 238 -11.41 7.18 10.03
N SER A 239 -12.22 6.23 9.54
CA SER A 239 -13.19 6.48 8.48
C SER A 239 -14.33 7.42 8.85
N ARG A 240 -14.65 7.54 10.13
CA ARG A 240 -15.64 8.54 10.60
C ARG A 240 -15.10 9.96 10.53
N ILE A 241 -13.78 10.14 10.68
CA ILE A 241 -13.14 11.46 10.76
C ILE A 241 -12.76 11.97 9.38
N ALA A 242 -12.27 11.08 8.53
CA ALA A 242 -11.98 11.37 7.13
C ALA A 242 -12.70 10.37 6.22
N PRO A 243 -14.01 10.52 5.97
CA PRO A 243 -14.72 9.67 5.02
C PRO A 243 -14.01 9.61 3.66
N LEU A 244 -13.81 8.39 3.16
CA LEU A 244 -13.21 8.08 1.87
C LEU A 244 -14.27 7.41 0.99
N GLU A 245 -14.74 8.13 -0.02
CA GLU A 245 -15.76 7.69 -0.96
C GLU A 245 -15.08 7.33 -2.29
N ILE A 246 -15.36 6.15 -2.83
CA ILE A 246 -14.72 5.66 -4.04
C ILE A 246 -15.78 5.08 -4.97
N THR A 247 -15.77 5.50 -6.23
CA THR A 247 -16.73 5.07 -7.25
C THR A 247 -15.98 4.60 -8.51
N PRO A 248 -16.24 3.38 -9.01
CA PRO A 248 -17.12 2.38 -8.41
C PRO A 248 -16.55 1.85 -7.09
N LYS A 249 -17.41 1.27 -6.26
CA LYS A 249 -17.02 0.80 -4.93
C LYS A 249 -16.01 -0.35 -5.09
N PRO A 250 -14.80 -0.25 -4.49
CA PRO A 250 -13.84 -1.33 -4.52
C PRO A 250 -14.30 -2.50 -3.65
N ASP A 251 -13.84 -3.69 -3.97
CA ASP A 251 -14.12 -4.90 -3.20
C ASP A 251 -13.52 -4.81 -1.80
N VAL A 252 -12.36 -4.17 -1.67
CA VAL A 252 -11.63 -4.03 -0.40
C VAL A 252 -11.09 -2.62 -0.23
N ILE A 253 -11.34 -2.03 0.93
CA ILE A 253 -10.67 -0.81 1.39
C ILE A 253 -9.91 -1.16 2.66
N THR A 254 -8.61 -0.84 2.69
CA THR A 254 -7.75 -0.98 3.86
C THR A 254 -7.21 0.39 4.24
N ARG A 255 -7.52 0.85 5.45
CA ARG A 255 -7.06 2.16 5.95
C ARG A 255 -6.24 1.98 7.22
N VAL A 256 -4.93 2.21 7.11
CA VAL A 256 -3.98 2.07 8.22
C VAL A 256 -3.57 3.44 8.71
N PHE A 257 -3.99 3.79 9.93
CA PHE A 257 -3.62 5.08 10.53
C PHE A 257 -2.88 4.88 11.84
N MET A 258 -1.70 5.48 11.96
CA MET A 258 -0.84 5.37 13.15
C MET A 258 -0.85 6.65 13.96
N LEU A 259 -0.99 6.53 15.27
CA LEU A 259 -0.69 7.61 16.21
C LEU A 259 0.65 7.33 16.85
N PHE A 260 1.48 8.36 17.03
CA PHE A 260 2.73 8.23 17.77
C PHE A 260 3.08 9.50 18.53
N LYS A 261 3.89 9.38 19.58
CA LYS A 261 4.49 10.53 20.28
C LYS A 261 5.87 10.18 20.84
N GLY A 262 6.70 11.19 20.99
CA GLY A 262 7.91 11.08 21.81
C GLY A 262 7.56 10.96 23.29
N ILE A 263 8.23 10.05 24.00
CA ILE A 263 8.10 9.94 25.46
C ILE A 263 9.44 10.16 26.16
N ARG A 264 9.40 10.84 27.31
CA ARG A 264 10.60 11.13 28.12
C ARG A 264 10.92 10.01 29.09
N ASP A 265 9.90 9.48 29.77
CA ASP A 265 10.04 8.39 30.73
C ASP A 265 9.36 7.11 30.23
N PRO A 266 10.12 6.18 29.62
CA PRO A 266 9.57 4.89 29.21
C PRO A 266 9.24 3.97 30.39
N LYS A 267 9.69 4.27 31.63
CA LYS A 267 9.37 3.44 32.81
C LYS A 267 7.90 3.57 33.23
N ALA A 268 7.28 4.70 32.94
CA ALA A 268 5.84 4.91 33.11
C ALA A 268 4.97 4.08 32.14
N TRP A 269 5.59 3.33 31.22
CA TRP A 269 4.93 2.53 30.19
C TRP A 269 5.35 1.05 30.24
N PRO A 270 5.18 0.36 31.38
CA PRO A 270 5.68 -0.99 31.56
C PRO A 270 5.01 -2.01 30.62
N SER A 271 3.71 -1.89 30.36
CA SER A 271 2.96 -2.83 29.52
C SER A 271 3.26 -2.62 28.04
N ALA A 272 3.28 -1.36 27.59
CA ALA A 272 3.59 -1.00 26.22
C ALA A 272 5.02 -1.40 25.82
N ARG A 273 5.97 -1.37 26.77
CA ARG A 273 7.33 -1.87 26.52
C ARG A 273 7.38 -3.39 26.34
N LYS A 274 6.57 -4.15 27.10
CA LYS A 274 6.49 -5.61 26.95
C LYS A 274 5.82 -6.00 25.62
N ARG A 275 4.77 -5.26 25.23
CA ARG A 275 3.98 -5.47 24.01
C ARG A 275 4.76 -5.38 22.70
N VAL A 276 5.99 -4.85 22.73
CA VAL A 276 6.91 -4.89 21.58
C VAL A 276 7.22 -6.32 21.14
N LEU A 277 7.15 -7.29 22.06
CA LEU A 277 7.44 -8.70 21.82
C LEU A 277 6.22 -9.50 21.37
N ASP A 278 5.03 -8.94 21.45
CA ASP A 278 3.80 -9.60 21.02
C ASP A 278 3.83 -9.88 19.53
N ASP A 279 2.99 -10.81 19.07
CA ASP A 279 2.85 -11.07 17.64
C ASP A 279 2.32 -9.81 16.91
N MET A 280 2.95 -9.49 15.78
CA MET A 280 2.58 -8.35 14.94
C MET A 280 1.23 -8.54 14.25
N SER A 281 0.74 -9.78 14.15
CA SER A 281 -0.58 -10.11 13.59
C SER A 281 -1.72 -9.39 14.32
N ARG A 282 -1.58 -9.14 15.64
CA ARG A 282 -2.58 -8.43 16.45
C ARG A 282 -2.97 -7.06 15.90
N TRP A 283 -2.09 -6.42 15.14
CA TRP A 283 -2.41 -5.11 14.54
C TRP A 283 -3.48 -5.25 13.47
N ALA A 284 -3.52 -6.36 12.73
CA ALA A 284 -4.58 -6.62 11.77
C ALA A 284 -5.94 -6.72 12.47
N ASP A 285 -6.01 -7.36 13.64
CA ASP A 285 -7.23 -7.44 14.45
C ASP A 285 -7.66 -6.07 14.98
N ILE A 286 -6.71 -5.28 15.51
CA ILE A 286 -6.98 -3.94 16.04
C ILE A 286 -7.45 -2.98 14.94
N VAL A 287 -6.80 -3.00 13.78
CA VAL A 287 -7.15 -2.14 12.65
C VAL A 287 -8.43 -2.65 11.98
N GLY A 288 -8.68 -3.96 12.00
CA GLY A 288 -9.78 -4.63 11.33
C GLY A 288 -9.51 -4.89 9.85
N VAL A 289 -8.31 -5.36 9.50
CA VAL A 289 -7.90 -5.61 8.10
C VAL A 289 -8.27 -7.02 7.65
N ASP A 290 -8.94 -7.14 6.50
CA ASP A 290 -9.13 -8.43 5.82
C ASP A 290 -7.88 -8.78 4.99
N LEU A 291 -6.95 -9.51 5.61
CA LEU A 291 -5.68 -9.87 4.96
C LEU A 291 -5.86 -10.81 3.77
N ALA A 292 -6.91 -11.63 3.75
CA ALA A 292 -7.18 -12.54 2.64
C ALA A 292 -7.62 -11.74 1.40
N ALA A 293 -8.54 -10.80 1.60
CA ALA A 293 -9.02 -9.94 0.52
C ALA A 293 -7.93 -8.95 0.05
N VAL A 294 -7.09 -8.42 0.96
CA VAL A 294 -5.93 -7.58 0.60
C VAL A 294 -4.93 -8.33 -0.28
N ALA A 295 -4.72 -9.63 -0.06
CA ALA A 295 -3.80 -10.44 -0.85
C ALA A 295 -4.38 -10.88 -2.21
N ASN A 296 -5.69 -10.85 -2.38
CA ASN A 296 -6.36 -11.30 -3.60
C ASN A 296 -6.25 -10.26 -4.72
N LYS A 297 -5.51 -10.59 -5.78
CA LYS A 297 -5.28 -9.69 -6.92
C LYS A 297 -6.45 -9.64 -7.91
N ASP A 298 -7.40 -10.56 -7.80
CA ASP A 298 -8.62 -10.57 -8.61
C ASP A 298 -9.67 -9.60 -8.07
N LEU A 299 -9.40 -8.96 -6.92
CA LEU A 299 -10.23 -7.93 -6.32
C LEU A 299 -9.70 -6.54 -6.63
N SER A 300 -10.63 -5.61 -6.82
CA SER A 300 -10.35 -4.17 -6.76
C SER A 300 -10.07 -3.76 -5.31
N ARG A 301 -8.89 -3.16 -5.08
CA ARG A 301 -8.36 -2.91 -3.74
C ARG A 301 -7.87 -1.48 -3.63
N VAL A 302 -8.23 -0.84 -2.52
CA VAL A 302 -7.70 0.46 -2.14
C VAL A 302 -6.98 0.36 -0.81
N LEU A 303 -5.75 0.88 -0.79
CA LEU A 303 -4.94 1.00 0.41
C LEU A 303 -4.72 2.48 0.69
N GLU A 304 -5.19 2.96 1.84
CA GLU A 304 -4.77 4.22 2.39
C GLU A 304 -3.91 4.00 3.64
N TRP A 305 -2.82 4.74 3.77
CA TRP A 305 -2.12 4.84 5.04
C TRP A 305 -1.82 6.28 5.38
N GLY A 306 -1.81 6.59 6.68
CA GLY A 306 -1.43 7.89 7.22
C GLY A 306 -0.92 7.78 8.65
N ALA A 307 -0.40 8.88 9.20
CA ALA A 307 -0.13 8.94 10.62
C ALA A 307 -0.25 10.35 11.18
N MET A 308 -0.19 10.45 12.50
CA MET A 308 -0.14 11.71 13.21
C MET A 308 0.81 11.62 14.41
N GLU A 309 1.67 12.62 14.54
CA GLU A 309 2.43 12.87 15.76
C GLU A 309 1.52 13.60 16.75
N ILE A 310 1.25 12.99 17.91
CA ILE A 310 0.51 13.62 19.00
C ILE A 310 1.48 14.50 19.78
N ALA A 311 1.06 15.75 20.06
CA ALA A 311 1.81 16.65 20.92
C ALA A 311 2.07 16.01 22.30
N SER A 312 3.31 16.12 22.77
CA SER A 312 3.80 15.52 24.02
C SER A 312 3.55 16.39 25.24
#